data_AF-A0AAV7GPE8-F1
#
_entry.id   AF-A0AAV7GPE8-F1
#
_cell.length_a   1.000
_cell.length_b   1.000
_cell.length_c   1.000
_cell.angle_alpha   90.00
_cell.angle_beta   90.00
_cell.angle_gamma   90.00
#
_symmetry.space_group_name_H-M   'P 1'
#
loop_
_entity.id
_entity.type
_entity.pdbx_description
1 polymer ?
#
loop_
_entity_poly.entity_id
_entity_poly.type
_entity_poly.pdbx_seq_one_letter_code
_entity_poly.pdbx_strand_id
1 'polypeptide(L)'
;MGDVLVLSPPSGHQESSFDSSQGWQVEENDHPIEEVRLMLDPSDNPNIPALTFRTWLIGVISCMLLSFATAFFNHRTEQLSIGSVCIKIIALPIGRFLAATLPKKEIKYPFTNWSFSLNPGPFSMNEHCLITIFASVGAGDLYAMHVVIIVKVFYHTKINPIVAFLLAQTSQLLGFSWVGINRKILADNPYMWWPENLIQIIIQNILLISHFFRALHQKEKRKKGTITRF
;
A
#
# COMPACT_ATOMS: atom_id res chain seq x y z
N MET A 1 -19.13 -51.84 -22.33
CA MET A 1 -18.37 -52.28 -23.53
C MET A 1 -18.51 -51.14 -24.52
N GLY A 2 -17.57 -50.19 -24.52
CA GLY A 2 -16.39 -50.18 -25.41
C GLY A 2 -16.83 -49.58 -26.76
N ASP A 3 -16.34 -48.42 -27.22
CA ASP A 3 -14.94 -48.19 -27.54
C ASP A 3 -14.47 -46.73 -27.48
N VAL A 4 -13.16 -46.64 -27.36
CA VAL A 4 -12.26 -45.48 -27.26
C VAL A 4 -12.12 -44.77 -28.61
N LEU A 5 -12.23 -43.43 -28.63
CA LEU A 5 -11.67 -42.60 -29.70
C LEU A 5 -10.52 -41.77 -29.14
N VAL A 6 -9.31 -42.22 -29.51
CA VAL A 6 -8.03 -41.54 -29.30
C VAL A 6 -7.99 -40.29 -30.18
N LEU A 7 -7.78 -39.11 -29.59
CA LEU A 7 -7.34 -37.92 -30.32
C LEU A 7 -5.86 -37.65 -29.97
N SER A 8 -5.04 -37.74 -31.00
CA SER A 8 -3.59 -37.55 -31.02
C SER A 8 -3.14 -36.13 -30.61
N PRO A 9 -1.88 -35.93 -30.18
CA PRO A 9 -1.36 -34.61 -29.82
C PRO A 9 -0.90 -33.85 -31.07
N PRO A 10 -1.00 -32.51 -31.14
CA PRO A 10 -0.30 -31.76 -32.16
C PRO A 10 1.12 -31.48 -31.66
N SER A 11 2.08 -32.23 -32.18
CA SER A 11 3.49 -31.84 -32.24
C SER A 11 3.65 -30.77 -33.32
N GLY A 12 4.20 -29.62 -32.96
CA GLY A 12 4.62 -28.59 -33.90
C GLY A 12 5.61 -27.64 -33.25
N HIS A 13 6.90 -27.92 -33.41
CA HIS A 13 7.94 -26.93 -33.23
C HIS A 13 7.69 -25.77 -34.20
N GLN A 14 7.56 -24.54 -33.70
CA GLN A 14 7.67 -23.33 -34.50
C GLN A 14 8.99 -22.62 -34.15
N GLU A 15 9.76 -22.39 -35.20
CA GLU A 15 11.07 -21.76 -35.23
C GLU A 15 11.06 -20.36 -34.61
N SER A 16 12.10 -20.05 -33.84
CA SER A 16 12.38 -18.70 -33.35
C SER A 16 12.88 -17.82 -34.50
N SER A 17 11.98 -17.13 -35.20
CA SER A 17 12.33 -15.98 -36.02
C SER A 17 12.34 -14.73 -35.15
N PHE A 18 13.50 -14.12 -34.94
CA PHE A 18 13.63 -12.81 -34.31
C PHE A 18 13.06 -11.74 -35.26
N ASP A 19 11.79 -11.38 -35.04
CA ASP A 19 11.13 -10.31 -35.77
C ASP A 19 11.33 -8.98 -35.03
N SER A 20 12.04 -8.05 -35.67
CA SER A 20 12.39 -6.72 -35.16
C SER A 20 11.22 -5.71 -35.17
N SER A 21 9.98 -6.19 -35.21
CA SER A 21 8.74 -5.39 -35.27
C SER A 21 7.94 -5.38 -33.95
N GLN A 22 8.58 -5.80 -32.84
CA GLN A 22 7.95 -5.90 -31.52
C GLN A 22 7.68 -4.51 -30.92
N GLY A 23 6.53 -3.94 -31.26
CA GLY A 23 5.83 -3.01 -30.38
C GLY A 23 5.65 -3.64 -28.99
N TRP A 24 5.54 -2.79 -27.96
CA TRP A 24 5.37 -3.17 -26.54
C TRP A 24 4.73 -4.55 -26.37
N GLN A 25 5.52 -5.55 -26.01
CA GLN A 25 5.00 -6.85 -25.60
C GLN A 25 4.26 -6.62 -24.29
N VAL A 26 2.94 -6.46 -24.38
CA VAL A 26 2.07 -6.53 -23.21
C VAL A 26 2.12 -7.98 -22.80
N GLU A 27 2.87 -8.27 -21.73
CA GLU A 27 2.86 -9.58 -21.08
C GLU A 27 1.39 -9.93 -20.81
N GLU A 28 0.89 -11.02 -21.40
CA GLU A 28 -0.53 -11.38 -21.32
C GLU A 28 -0.85 -11.69 -19.85
N ASN A 29 -1.61 -10.80 -19.24
CA ASN A 29 -1.90 -10.85 -17.82
C ASN A 29 -3.04 -11.87 -17.59
N ASP A 30 -2.68 -13.09 -17.19
CA ASP A 30 -3.55 -14.28 -17.07
C ASP A 30 -4.57 -14.23 -15.90
N HIS A 31 -4.92 -13.05 -15.39
CA HIS A 31 -5.90 -12.94 -14.30
C HIS A 31 -7.33 -13.28 -14.78
N PRO A 32 -8.10 -14.11 -14.06
CA PRO A 32 -9.43 -14.57 -14.50
C PRO A 32 -10.51 -13.48 -14.54
N ILE A 33 -10.20 -12.26 -14.07
CA ILE A 33 -11.13 -11.12 -13.98
C ILE A 33 -10.57 -9.96 -14.81
N GLU A 34 -11.36 -9.51 -15.79
CA GLU A 34 -10.94 -8.52 -16.77
C GLU A 34 -10.67 -7.13 -16.16
N GLU A 35 -11.47 -6.73 -15.17
CA GLU A 35 -11.32 -5.43 -14.51
C GLU A 35 -9.99 -5.33 -13.75
N VAL A 36 -9.55 -6.42 -13.13
CA VAL A 36 -8.26 -6.48 -12.44
C VAL A 36 -7.12 -6.45 -13.47
N ARG A 37 -7.29 -7.20 -14.57
CA ARG A 37 -6.32 -7.31 -15.66
C ARG A 37 -5.99 -5.98 -16.32
N LEU A 38 -6.99 -5.13 -16.51
CA LEU A 38 -6.83 -3.83 -17.18
C LEU A 38 -6.22 -2.74 -16.29
N MET A 39 -6.26 -2.94 -14.97
CA MET A 39 -5.92 -1.91 -13.98
C MET A 39 -4.53 -2.09 -13.35
N LEU A 40 -3.98 -3.29 -13.45
CA LEU A 40 -2.75 -3.70 -12.78
C LEU A 40 -1.80 -4.36 -13.78
N ASP A 41 -0.54 -3.95 -13.74
CA ASP A 41 0.55 -4.64 -14.38
C ASP A 41 0.89 -5.88 -13.52
N PRO A 42 0.94 -7.11 -14.06
CA PRO A 42 1.16 -8.32 -13.26
C PRO A 42 2.62 -8.48 -12.80
N SER A 43 3.53 -7.67 -13.36
CA SER A 43 4.96 -7.75 -13.07
C SER A 43 5.28 -7.13 -11.70
N ASP A 44 5.24 -7.93 -10.64
CA ASP A 44 5.73 -7.55 -9.31
C ASP A 44 7.18 -8.03 -9.11
N ASN A 45 8.08 -7.12 -8.73
CA ASN A 45 9.48 -7.45 -8.47
C ASN A 45 9.71 -7.63 -6.95
N PRO A 46 9.93 -8.87 -6.48
CA PRO A 46 10.02 -9.18 -5.05
C PRO A 46 11.27 -8.63 -4.35
N ASN A 47 12.25 -8.11 -5.12
CA ASN A 47 13.51 -7.62 -4.56
C ASN A 47 13.44 -6.16 -4.09
N ILE A 48 12.33 -5.46 -4.34
CA ILE A 48 12.18 -4.05 -3.95
C ILE A 48 11.91 -3.95 -2.43
N PRO A 49 12.77 -3.26 -1.66
CA PRO A 49 12.61 -3.19 -0.22
C PRO A 49 11.38 -2.36 0.17
N ALA A 50 10.37 -3.02 0.75
CA ALA A 50 9.14 -2.38 1.22
C ALA A 50 9.26 -1.81 2.65
N LEU A 51 10.03 -2.49 3.50
CA LEU A 51 10.10 -2.21 4.94
C LEU A 51 11.35 -1.39 5.28
N THR A 52 11.37 -0.12 4.88
CA THR A 52 12.48 0.79 5.18
C THR A 52 12.20 1.66 6.41
N PHE A 53 13.25 2.29 6.94
CA PHE A 53 13.13 3.18 8.10
C PHE A 53 12.18 4.37 7.83
N ARG A 54 12.22 4.94 6.62
CA ARG A 54 11.31 6.03 6.23
C ARG A 54 9.84 5.59 6.28
N THR A 55 9.54 4.36 5.87
CA THR A 55 8.19 3.80 5.92
C THR A 55 7.71 3.66 7.36
N TRP A 56 8.55 3.17 8.27
CA TRP A 56 8.22 3.11 9.69
C TRP A 56 7.98 4.49 10.29
N LEU A 57 8.86 5.46 10.01
CA LEU A 57 8.74 6.81 10.55
C LEU A 57 7.45 7.49 10.06
N ILE A 58 7.22 7.53 8.74
CA ILE A 58 6.04 8.17 8.15
C ILE A 58 4.77 7.39 8.52
N GLY A 59 4.82 6.05 8.42
CA GLY A 59 3.71 5.15 8.73
C GLY A 59 3.22 5.31 10.16
N VAL A 60 4.12 5.20 11.15
CA VAL A 60 3.76 5.33 12.57
C VAL A 60 3.24 6.73 12.91
N ILE A 61 3.89 7.79 12.43
CA ILE A 61 3.43 9.17 12.67
C ILE A 61 2.03 9.38 12.05
N SER A 62 1.83 8.91 10.81
CA SER A 62 0.56 9.06 10.13
C SER A 62 -0.56 8.26 10.82
N CYS A 63 -0.28 7.04 11.27
CA CYS A 63 -1.19 6.22 12.06
C CYS A 63 -1.57 6.91 13.37
N MET A 64 -0.60 7.44 14.12
CA MET A 64 -0.85 8.14 15.38
C MET A 64 -1.72 9.39 15.21
N LEU A 65 -1.41 10.23 14.21
CA LEU A 65 -2.18 11.44 13.92
C LEU A 65 -3.61 11.12 13.48
N LEU A 66 -3.78 10.11 12.62
CA LEU A 66 -5.07 9.74 12.10
C LEU A 66 -5.94 9.06 13.18
N SER A 67 -5.35 8.17 13.99
CA SER A 67 -6.04 7.55 15.13
C SER A 67 -6.49 8.58 16.17
N PHE A 68 -5.66 9.57 16.46
CA PHE A 68 -6.04 10.69 17.31
C PHE A 68 -7.22 11.49 16.72
N ALA A 69 -7.15 11.82 15.43
CA ALA A 69 -8.22 12.56 14.75
C ALA A 69 -9.53 11.76 14.75
N THR A 70 -9.49 10.48 14.36
CA THR A 70 -10.65 9.57 14.37
C THR A 70 -11.26 9.48 15.76
N ALA A 71 -10.47 9.20 16.79
CA ALA A 71 -10.98 9.12 18.16
C ALA A 71 -11.59 10.45 18.62
N PHE A 72 -10.98 11.58 18.27
CA PHE A 72 -11.50 12.91 18.61
C PHE A 72 -12.85 13.20 17.94
N PHE A 73 -13.00 12.91 16.66
CA PHE A 73 -14.25 13.16 15.93
C PHE A 73 -15.36 12.18 16.30
N ASN A 74 -15.04 10.92 16.63
CA ASN A 74 -16.05 9.93 17.05
C ASN A 74 -16.73 10.28 18.37
N HIS A 75 -16.06 11.06 19.23
CA HIS A 75 -16.65 11.56 20.48
C HIS A 75 -17.38 12.90 20.33
N ARG A 76 -17.36 13.51 19.14
CA ARG A 76 -18.14 14.71 18.83
C ARG A 76 -19.57 14.31 18.40
N THR A 77 -20.50 15.25 18.57
CA THR A 77 -21.91 15.07 18.19
C THR A 77 -22.09 14.86 16.68
N GLU A 78 -21.25 15.51 15.88
CA GLU A 78 -21.15 15.30 14.43
C GLU A 78 -19.94 14.40 14.15
N GLN A 79 -20.21 13.14 13.79
CA GLN A 79 -19.16 12.17 13.51
C GLN A 79 -18.57 12.45 12.12
N LEU A 80 -17.35 13.00 12.10
CA LEU A 80 -16.57 13.18 10.87
C LEU A 80 -15.54 12.05 10.76
N SER A 81 -15.64 11.25 9.71
CA SER A 81 -14.65 10.21 9.42
C SER A 81 -13.60 10.73 8.43
N ILE A 82 -12.33 10.73 8.84
CA ILE A 82 -11.22 11.09 7.97
C ILE A 82 -10.65 9.81 7.37
N GLY A 83 -10.79 9.66 6.05
CA GLY A 83 -10.27 8.51 5.33
C GLY A 83 -8.74 8.52 5.18
N SER A 84 -8.16 7.33 5.03
CA SER A 84 -6.72 7.13 4.79
C SER A 84 -6.22 7.71 3.46
N VAL A 85 -7.13 8.08 2.55
CA VAL A 85 -6.83 8.72 1.27
C VAL A 85 -6.11 10.06 1.44
N CYS A 86 -6.41 10.83 2.50
CA CYS A 86 -5.72 12.09 2.78
C CYS A 86 -4.23 11.86 3.05
N ILE A 87 -3.92 10.85 3.87
CA ILE A 87 -2.53 10.46 4.14
C ILE A 87 -1.87 9.91 2.87
N LYS A 88 -2.59 9.12 2.06
CA LYS A 88 -2.10 8.60 0.77
C LYS A 88 -1.55 9.72 -0.12
N ILE A 89 -2.29 10.82 -0.25
CA ILE A 89 -1.90 11.98 -1.06
C ILE A 89 -0.66 12.68 -0.47
N ILE A 90 -0.62 12.85 0.85
CA ILE A 90 0.44 13.56 1.57
C ILE A 90 1.73 12.73 1.68
N ALA A 91 1.62 11.40 1.75
CA ALA A 91 2.74 10.48 1.92
C ALA A 91 3.69 10.50 0.72
N LEU A 92 3.19 10.80 -0.49
CA LEU A 92 4.03 10.85 -1.69
C LEU A 92 5.07 12.00 -1.66
N PRO A 93 4.69 13.28 -1.49
CA PRO A 93 5.66 14.36 -1.43
C PRO A 93 6.59 14.24 -0.21
N ILE A 94 6.06 13.82 0.94
CA ILE A 94 6.86 13.61 2.15
C ILE A 94 7.87 12.47 1.97
N GLY A 95 7.46 11.33 1.41
CA GLY A 95 8.33 10.19 1.14
C GLY A 95 9.48 10.54 0.19
N ARG A 96 9.20 11.33 -0.86
CA ARG A 96 10.24 11.83 -1.78
C ARG A 96 11.15 12.87 -1.14
N PHE A 97 10.60 13.75 -0.29
CA PHE A 97 11.40 14.71 0.47
C PHE A 97 12.36 13.99 1.43
N LEU A 98 11.89 13.00 2.19
CA LEU A 98 12.73 12.18 3.06
C LEU A 98 13.76 11.37 2.25
N ALA A 99 13.40 10.86 1.07
CA ALA A 99 14.35 10.18 0.19
C ALA A 99 15.47 11.10 -0.30
N ALA A 100 15.22 12.41 -0.42
CA ALA A 100 16.21 13.41 -0.81
C ALA A 100 17.06 13.93 0.37
N THR A 101 16.51 13.96 1.58
CA THR A 101 17.21 14.49 2.77
C THR A 101 17.97 13.42 3.55
N LEU A 102 17.58 12.13 3.47
CA LEU A 102 18.29 11.07 4.19
C LEU A 102 19.63 10.71 3.54
N PRO A 103 20.73 10.69 4.32
CA PRO A 103 22.04 10.29 3.81
C PRO A 103 22.05 8.81 3.43
N LYS A 104 22.65 8.48 2.28
CA LYS A 104 22.85 7.11 1.74
C LYS A 104 23.87 6.28 2.53
N LYS A 105 24.05 6.54 3.82
CA LYS A 105 25.11 5.93 4.61
C LYS A 105 24.64 4.56 5.10
N GLU A 106 25.39 3.52 4.74
CA GLU A 106 25.26 2.20 5.33
C GLU A 106 25.76 2.27 6.78
N ILE A 107 24.85 2.08 7.73
CA ILE A 107 25.20 2.00 9.14
C ILE A 107 25.47 0.53 9.43
N LYS A 108 26.75 0.19 9.61
CA LYS A 108 27.18 -1.12 10.08
C LYS A 108 27.09 -1.16 11.59
N TYR A 109 26.43 -2.17 12.16
CA TYR A 109 26.39 -2.33 13.61
C TYR A 109 27.75 -2.81 14.11
N PRO A 110 28.37 -2.17 15.12
CA PRO A 110 29.74 -2.50 15.55
C PRO A 110 29.90 -3.91 16.16
N PHE A 111 28.80 -4.60 16.47
CA PHE A 111 28.78 -5.95 17.07
C PHE A 111 28.11 -7.03 16.21
N THR A 112 27.59 -6.68 15.03
CA THR A 112 26.86 -7.62 14.17
C THR A 112 27.25 -7.36 12.72
N ASN A 113 27.37 -8.40 11.88
CA ASN A 113 27.61 -8.26 10.43
C ASN A 113 26.40 -7.64 9.66
N TRP A 114 25.44 -7.05 10.37
CA TRP A 114 24.25 -6.47 9.79
C TRP A 114 24.53 -5.02 9.40
N SER A 115 24.40 -4.75 8.10
CA SER A 115 24.54 -3.41 7.51
C SER A 115 23.15 -2.96 7.08
N PHE A 116 22.65 -1.87 7.66
CA PHE A 116 21.36 -1.30 7.28
C PHE A 116 21.58 0.03 6.55
N SER A 117 21.06 0.14 5.32
CA SER A 117 21.05 1.40 4.58
C SER A 117 19.82 2.21 4.96
N LEU A 118 20.03 3.44 5.46
CA LEU A 118 18.93 4.37 5.78
C LEU A 118 18.19 4.84 4.52
N ASN A 119 18.82 4.76 3.35
CA ASN A 119 18.24 5.19 2.09
C ASN A 119 18.61 4.22 0.96
N PRO A 120 17.87 3.11 0.81
CA PRO A 120 18.17 2.09 -0.19
C PRO A 120 17.88 2.55 -1.63
N GLY A 121 17.19 3.68 -1.85
CA GLY A 121 16.89 4.15 -3.19
C GLY A 121 15.72 5.13 -3.28
N PRO A 122 15.23 5.43 -4.51
CA PRO A 122 14.05 6.25 -4.71
C PRO A 122 12.83 5.68 -3.98
N PHE A 123 11.87 6.55 -3.67
CA PHE A 123 10.66 6.16 -2.97
C PHE A 123 9.82 5.21 -3.82
N SER A 124 9.63 3.98 -3.33
CA SER A 124 9.02 2.87 -4.06
C SER A 124 7.50 2.81 -3.86
N MET A 125 6.82 2.15 -4.79
CA MET A 125 5.39 1.86 -4.70
C MET A 125 5.05 1.05 -3.44
N ASN A 126 5.89 0.06 -3.11
CA ASN A 126 5.68 -0.85 -1.98
C ASN A 126 5.74 -0.11 -0.63
N GLU A 127 6.68 0.82 -0.48
CA GLU A 127 6.77 1.65 0.73
C GLU A 127 5.56 2.56 0.88
N HIS A 128 5.08 3.15 -0.22
CA HIS A 128 3.89 4.00 -0.18
C HIS A 128 2.62 3.21 0.15
N CYS A 129 2.46 2.04 -0.46
CA CYS A 129 1.38 1.11 -0.15
C CYS A 129 1.40 0.75 1.34
N LEU A 130 2.58 0.41 1.89
CA LEU A 130 2.73 0.06 3.29
C LEU A 130 2.40 1.23 4.24
N ILE A 131 2.81 2.46 3.92
CA ILE A 131 2.41 3.67 4.67
C ILE A 131 0.88 3.83 4.66
N THR A 132 0.25 3.59 3.51
CA THR A 132 -1.21 3.67 3.39
C THR A 132 -1.89 2.62 4.27
N ILE A 133 -1.36 1.40 4.35
CA ILE A 133 -1.90 0.36 5.24
C ILE A 133 -1.83 0.83 6.71
N PHE A 134 -0.70 1.39 7.14
CA PHE A 134 -0.59 1.97 8.49
C PHE A 134 -1.65 3.07 8.74
N ALA A 135 -1.85 3.95 7.76
CA ALA A 135 -2.87 4.98 7.85
C ALA A 135 -4.29 4.40 7.91
N SER A 136 -4.61 3.40 7.09
CA SER A 136 -5.91 2.72 7.10
C SER A 136 -6.23 2.08 8.45
N VAL A 137 -5.22 1.48 9.11
CA VAL A 137 -5.39 0.96 10.49
C VAL A 137 -5.67 2.09 11.48
N GLY A 138 -4.97 3.24 11.35
CA GLY A 138 -5.21 4.41 12.19
C GLY A 138 -6.57 5.08 11.96
N ALA A 139 -7.15 4.96 10.76
CA ALA A 139 -8.48 5.47 10.45
C ALA A 139 -9.62 4.61 11.03
N GLY A 140 -9.33 3.35 11.37
CA GLY A 140 -10.32 2.43 11.93
C GLY A 140 -10.74 2.78 13.36
N ASP A 141 -12.00 2.50 13.68
CA ASP A 141 -12.50 2.64 15.06
C ASP A 141 -12.16 1.40 15.91
N LEU A 142 -11.93 1.61 17.21
CA LEU A 142 -11.63 0.54 18.15
C LEU A 142 -12.91 0.06 18.84
N TYR A 143 -13.41 -1.11 18.42
CA TYR A 143 -14.61 -1.71 19.01
C TYR A 143 -14.58 -1.82 20.56
N ALA A 144 -13.42 -2.16 21.10
CA ALA A 144 -13.18 -2.21 22.54
C ALA A 144 -13.46 -0.88 23.28
N MET A 145 -13.24 0.27 22.62
CA MET A 145 -13.51 1.58 23.21
C MET A 145 -15.00 1.77 23.48
N HIS A 146 -15.88 1.28 22.60
CA HIS A 146 -17.33 1.34 22.84
C HIS A 146 -17.73 0.60 24.11
N VAL A 147 -17.18 -0.60 24.34
CA VAL A 147 -17.44 -1.38 25.56
C VAL A 147 -16.98 -0.63 26.80
N VAL A 148 -15.78 -0.06 26.78
CA VAL A 148 -15.22 0.72 27.90
C VAL A 148 -16.06 1.97 28.18
N ILE A 149 -16.51 2.68 27.15
CA ILE A 149 -17.34 3.88 27.26
C ILE A 149 -18.70 3.51 27.88
N ILE A 150 -19.36 2.44 27.42
CA ILE A 150 -20.64 1.99 27.96
C ILE A 150 -20.52 1.64 29.45
N VAL A 151 -19.49 0.89 29.85
CA VAL A 151 -19.28 0.54 31.27
C VAL A 151 -19.02 1.79 32.13
N LYS A 152 -18.31 2.78 31.60
CA LYS A 152 -18.02 4.02 32.32
C LYS A 152 -19.24 4.95 32.44
N VAL A 153 -20.01 5.09 31.37
CA VAL A 153 -21.14 6.04 31.29
C VAL A 153 -22.42 5.46 31.87
N PHE A 154 -22.75 4.21 31.56
CA PHE A 154 -24.02 3.57 31.97
C PHE A 154 -23.91 2.86 33.32
N TYR A 155 -22.81 2.14 33.57
CA TYR A 155 -22.62 1.37 34.80
C TYR A 155 -21.80 2.11 35.87
N HIS A 156 -21.39 3.35 35.61
CA HIS A 156 -20.62 4.23 36.51
C HIS A 156 -19.40 3.56 37.17
N THR A 157 -18.83 2.54 36.53
CA THR A 157 -17.76 1.74 37.11
C THR A 157 -16.40 2.27 36.66
N LYS A 158 -15.49 2.47 37.61
CA LYS A 158 -14.12 2.90 37.31
C LYS A 158 -13.29 1.70 36.86
N ILE A 159 -12.98 1.62 35.58
CA ILE A 159 -12.07 0.62 35.03
C ILE A 159 -10.63 1.14 35.12
N ASN A 160 -9.70 0.26 35.50
CA ASN A 160 -8.28 0.57 35.48
C ASN A 160 -7.81 0.74 34.00
N PRO A 161 -7.07 1.81 33.65
CA PRO A 161 -6.66 2.08 32.27
C PRO A 161 -5.83 0.93 31.66
N ILE A 162 -5.08 0.18 32.49
CA ILE A 162 -4.30 -0.97 32.03
C ILE A 162 -5.23 -2.09 31.53
N VAL A 163 -6.32 -2.34 32.26
CA VAL A 163 -7.31 -3.36 31.88
C VAL A 163 -8.03 -2.96 30.60
N ALA A 164 -8.39 -1.69 30.47
CA ALA A 164 -8.98 -1.16 29.23
C ALA A 164 -8.03 -1.30 28.03
N PHE A 165 -6.74 -1.00 28.23
CA PHE A 165 -5.71 -1.16 27.20
C PHE A 165 -5.52 -2.63 26.79
N LEU A 166 -5.43 -3.54 27.76
CA LEU A 166 -5.31 -4.98 27.50
C LEU A 166 -6.54 -5.51 26.75
N LEU A 167 -7.74 -5.08 27.14
CA LEU A 167 -8.98 -5.44 26.45
C LEU A 167 -8.95 -4.95 24.99
N ALA A 168 -8.55 -3.70 24.75
CA ALA A 168 -8.38 -3.17 23.39
C ALA A 168 -7.38 -3.96 22.56
N GLN A 169 -6.23 -4.31 23.14
CA GLN A 169 -5.19 -5.08 22.46
C GLN A 169 -5.67 -6.50 22.11
N THR A 170 -6.39 -7.17 23.02
CA THR A 170 -6.93 -8.51 22.73
C THR A 170 -7.95 -8.50 21.60
N SER A 171 -8.84 -7.48 21.52
CA SER A 171 -9.81 -7.38 20.42
C SER A 171 -9.12 -7.21 19.06
N GLN A 172 -8.07 -6.38 18.99
CA GLN A 172 -7.28 -6.18 17.76
C GLN A 172 -6.56 -7.46 17.34
N LEU A 173 -5.87 -8.13 18.29
CA LEU A 173 -5.16 -9.37 18.02
C LEU A 173 -6.10 -10.49 17.55
N LEU A 174 -7.30 -10.58 18.11
CA LEU A 174 -8.31 -11.57 17.69
C LEU A 174 -8.74 -11.32 16.23
N GLY A 175 -8.96 -10.05 15.86
CA GLY A 175 -9.27 -9.67 14.48
C GLY A 175 -8.16 -10.05 13.50
N PHE A 176 -6.92 -9.66 13.77
CA PHE A 176 -5.78 -10.03 12.91
C PHE A 176 -5.54 -11.54 12.86
N SER A 177 -5.78 -12.26 13.96
CA SER A 177 -5.68 -13.72 14.01
C SER A 177 -6.72 -14.39 13.10
N TRP A 178 -7.95 -13.89 13.10
CA TRP A 178 -9.02 -14.40 12.25
C TRP A 178 -8.71 -14.20 10.76
N VAL A 179 -8.17 -13.03 10.40
CA VAL A 179 -7.70 -12.75 9.03
C VAL A 179 -6.57 -13.71 8.63
N GLY A 180 -5.62 -13.97 9.54
CA GLY A 180 -4.52 -14.90 9.31
C GLY A 180 -4.97 -16.32 8.98
N ILE A 181 -5.96 -16.85 9.70
CA ILE A 181 -6.52 -18.19 9.47
C ILE A 181 -7.22 -18.26 8.09
N ASN A 182 -7.93 -17.19 7.73
CA ASN A 182 -8.70 -17.13 6.48
C ASN A 182 -7.89 -16.67 5.26
N ARG A 183 -6.59 -16.39 5.41
CA ARG A 183 -5.72 -15.91 4.31
C ARG A 183 -5.77 -16.82 3.08
N LYS A 184 -5.74 -18.14 3.27
CA LYS A 184 -5.79 -19.11 2.16
C LYS A 184 -7.07 -19.04 1.34
N ILE A 185 -8.18 -18.68 1.98
CA ILE A 185 -9.49 -18.59 1.34
C ILE A 185 -9.64 -17.21 0.69
N LEU A 186 -9.24 -16.16 1.41
CA LEU A 186 -9.49 -14.76 1.03
C LEU A 186 -8.46 -14.16 0.07
N ALA A 187 -7.20 -14.62 0.09
CA ALA A 187 -6.10 -14.00 -0.64
C ALA A 187 -5.53 -14.88 -1.76
N ASP A 188 -5.47 -16.20 -1.56
CA ASP A 188 -4.85 -17.10 -2.55
C ASP A 188 -5.83 -17.50 -3.68
N ASN A 189 -7.13 -17.24 -3.52
CA ASN A 189 -8.15 -17.52 -4.55
C ASN A 189 -8.31 -16.32 -5.51
N PRO A 190 -7.96 -16.46 -6.81
CA PRO A 190 -8.01 -15.35 -7.77
C PRO A 190 -9.43 -14.90 -8.12
N TYR A 191 -10.46 -15.70 -7.83
CA TYR A 191 -11.87 -15.30 -8.03
C TYR A 191 -12.40 -14.40 -6.92
N MET A 192 -11.71 -14.32 -5.77
CA MET A 192 -12.11 -13.53 -4.62
C MET A 192 -11.36 -12.21 -4.58
N TRP A 193 -11.92 -11.20 -5.24
CA TRP A 193 -11.37 -9.85 -5.29
C TRP A 193 -12.23 -8.86 -4.51
N TRP A 194 -11.60 -7.79 -4.02
CA TRP A 194 -12.25 -6.74 -3.23
C TRP A 194 -12.21 -5.42 -4.01
N PRO A 195 -13.34 -4.95 -4.56
CA PRO A 195 -13.36 -3.76 -5.41
C PRO A 195 -12.82 -2.50 -4.71
N GLU A 196 -13.05 -2.37 -3.41
CA GLU A 196 -12.55 -1.25 -2.61
C GLU A 196 -11.01 -1.19 -2.59
N ASN A 197 -10.34 -2.34 -2.48
CA ASN A 197 -8.89 -2.42 -2.51
C ASN A 197 -8.35 -2.11 -3.92
N LEU A 198 -9.07 -2.54 -4.96
CA LEU A 198 -8.70 -2.24 -6.35
C LEU A 198 -8.70 -0.73 -6.60
N ILE A 199 -9.75 -0.03 -6.17
CA ILE A 199 -9.84 1.44 -6.27
C ILE A 199 -8.67 2.10 -5.53
N GLN A 200 -8.31 1.59 -4.35
CA GLN A 200 -7.18 2.11 -3.59
C GLN A 200 -5.85 1.98 -4.31
N ILE A 201 -5.60 0.86 -5.00
CA ILE A 201 -4.37 0.63 -5.76
C ILE A 201 -4.36 1.46 -7.05
N ILE A 202 -5.51 1.58 -7.73
CA ILE A 202 -5.65 2.42 -8.93
C ILE A 202 -5.33 3.88 -8.60
N ILE A 203 -5.93 4.42 -7.54
CA ILE A 203 -5.64 5.80 -7.08
C ILE A 203 -4.16 5.96 -6.82
N GLN A 204 -3.52 4.93 -6.24
CA GLN A 204 -2.11 4.96 -5.95
C GLN A 204 -1.24 5.03 -7.22
N ASN A 205 -1.53 4.16 -8.19
CA ASN A 205 -0.85 4.13 -9.48
C ASN A 205 -1.02 5.44 -10.24
N ILE A 206 -2.25 5.96 -10.33
CA ILE A 206 -2.54 7.24 -10.98
C ILE A 206 -1.80 8.39 -10.31
N LEU A 207 -1.77 8.43 -8.97
CA LEU A 207 -1.10 9.47 -8.21
C LEU A 207 0.42 9.46 -8.43
N LEU A 208 1.04 8.27 -8.49
CA LEU A 208 2.44 8.14 -8.84
C LEU A 208 2.73 8.56 -10.27
N ILE A 209 1.94 8.09 -11.24
CA ILE A 209 2.11 8.36 -12.66
C ILE A 209 1.93 9.86 -12.94
N SER A 210 0.84 10.46 -12.45
CA SER A 210 0.56 11.90 -12.61
C SER A 210 1.67 12.75 -12.01
N HIS A 211 2.16 12.39 -10.82
CA HIS A 211 3.25 13.13 -10.19
C HIS A 211 4.59 12.92 -10.91
N PHE A 212 4.84 11.73 -11.45
CA PHE A 212 6.00 11.44 -12.28
C PHE A 212 5.97 12.25 -13.58
N PHE A 213 4.86 12.25 -14.31
CA PHE A 213 4.66 13.08 -15.49
C PHE A 213 4.79 14.56 -15.17
N ARG A 214 4.23 15.04 -14.05
CA ARG A 214 4.42 16.42 -13.60
C ARG A 214 5.89 16.72 -13.33
N ALA A 215 6.64 15.79 -12.74
CA ALA A 215 8.08 15.94 -12.52
C ALA A 215 8.88 15.94 -13.84
N LEU A 216 8.44 15.18 -14.85
CA LEU A 216 9.05 15.18 -16.19
C LEU A 216 8.71 16.46 -16.97
N HIS A 217 7.48 16.97 -16.85
CA HIS A 217 7.04 18.21 -17.51
C HIS A 217 7.58 19.47 -16.82
N GLN A 218 8.22 19.37 -15.65
CA GLN A 218 8.74 20.52 -14.90
C GLN A 218 10.08 21.08 -15.42
N LYS A 219 10.40 20.90 -16.71
CA LYS A 219 11.49 21.61 -17.38
C LYS A 219 10.97 22.57 -18.45
N GLU A 220 10.63 23.79 -18.02
CA GLU A 220 11.10 24.98 -18.74
C GLU A 220 11.15 26.19 -17.79
N LYS A 221 12.29 26.42 -17.13
CA LYS A 221 12.64 27.80 -16.75
C LYS A 221 13.05 28.50 -18.04
N ARG A 222 12.08 29.10 -18.75
CA ARG A 222 12.37 30.06 -19.81
C ARG A 222 13.30 31.13 -19.25
N LYS A 223 14.52 31.24 -19.78
CA LYS A 223 15.34 32.43 -19.59
C LYS A 223 14.59 33.58 -20.27
N LYS A 224 13.98 34.47 -19.48
CA LYS A 224 13.52 35.78 -19.96
C LYS A 224 14.72 36.53 -20.52
N GLY A 225 14.69 36.86 -21.80
CA GLY A 225 15.61 37.82 -22.40
C GLY A 225 16.33 37.34 -23.65
N THR A 226 15.60 36.95 -24.69
CA THR A 226 16.10 37.09 -26.05
C THR A 226 14.95 37.58 -26.92
N ILE A 227 14.99 38.87 -27.27
CA ILE A 227 14.12 39.48 -28.26
C ILE A 227 14.57 38.93 -29.61
N THR A 228 13.75 38.10 -30.25
CA THR A 228 13.95 37.75 -31.66
C THR A 228 13.40 38.90 -32.50
N ARG A 229 14.31 39.74 -33.01
CA ARG A 229 14.07 40.49 -34.24
C ARG A 229 14.29 39.53 -35.39
N PHE A 230 13.24 39.14 -36.09
CA PHE A 230 13.13 38.99 -37.54
C PHE A 230 11.65 38.97 -37.89
#